data_AF-A0AAQ3K444-F1
#
_entry.id   AF-A0AAQ3K444-F1
#
_cell.length_a   1.000
_cell.length_b   1.000
_cell.length_c   1.000
_cell.angle_alpha   90.00
_cell.angle_beta   90.00
_cell.angle_gamma   90.00
#
_symmetry.space_group_name_H-M   'P 1'
#
loop_
_entity.id
_entity.type
_entity.pdbx_description
1 polymer ?
#
loop_
_entity_poly.entity_id
_entity_poly.type
_entity_poly.pdbx_seq_one_letter_code
_entity_poly.pdbx_strand_id
1 'polypeptide(L)'
;MTLDSRLWKNIIICLKAAAPLITDLRLVDSYEKPAMGFIYEGMSSVKEKIKSNFGNVKKSYEPILKIIDERWEGKFHRPLHAAAYYLNPHFHCDPNFKGDNADIIQGLYGKIGF
;
A
#
# COMPACT_ATOMS: atom_id res chain seq x y z
N MET A 1 14.67 36.11 -1.80
CA MET A 1 14.18 34.87 -2.45
C MET A 1 12.97 34.40 -1.68
N THR A 2 11.76 34.89 -2.01
CA THR A 2 10.54 34.41 -1.36
C THR A 2 10.21 33.04 -1.95
N LEU A 3 10.27 31.99 -1.14
CA LEU A 3 9.85 30.67 -1.58
C LEU A 3 8.37 30.74 -1.97
N ASP A 4 8.05 30.45 -3.24
CA ASP A 4 6.70 30.58 -3.82
C ASP A 4 5.67 29.79 -2.99
N SER A 5 4.55 30.42 -2.61
CA SER A 5 3.45 29.77 -1.89
C SER A 5 2.93 28.50 -2.61
N ARG A 6 3.04 28.45 -3.94
CA ARG A 6 2.69 27.28 -4.74
C ARG A 6 3.67 26.14 -4.53
N LEU A 7 4.97 26.43 -4.40
CA LEU A 7 5.97 25.41 -4.12
C LEU A 7 5.70 24.74 -2.78
N TRP A 8 5.44 25.52 -1.73
CA TRP A 8 5.11 24.98 -0.41
C TRP A 8 3.85 24.13 -0.41
N LYS A 9 2.79 24.56 -1.10
CA LYS A 9 1.57 23.76 -1.26
C LYS A 9 1.86 22.41 -1.91
N ASN A 10 2.68 22.39 -2.97
CA ASN A 10 3.05 21.16 -3.64
C ASN A 10 3.88 20.23 -2.75
N ILE A 11 4.84 20.79 -2.00
CA ILE A 11 5.64 20.02 -1.03
C ILE A 11 4.74 19.36 0.02
N ILE A 12 3.75 20.09 0.56
CA ILE A 12 2.80 19.55 1.54
C ILE A 12 1.98 18.40 0.94
N ILE A 13 1.53 18.52 -0.31
CA ILE A 13 0.83 17.44 -1.01
C ILE A 13 1.73 16.21 -1.14
N CYS A 14 2.98 16.39 -1.57
CA CYS A 14 3.94 15.30 -1.69
C CYS A 14 4.19 14.62 -0.34
N LEU A 15 4.37 15.39 0.74
CA LEU A 15 4.60 14.83 2.08
C LEU A 15 3.38 14.05 2.59
N LYS A 16 2.16 14.55 2.37
CA LYS A 16 0.92 13.86 2.74
C LYS A 16 0.76 12.51 2.04
N ALA A 17 1.27 12.37 0.83
CA ALA A 17 1.26 11.12 0.07
C ALA A 17 2.43 10.19 0.43
N ALA A 18 3.65 10.74 0.55
CA ALA A 18 4.87 9.96 0.71
C ALA A 18 5.10 9.48 2.15
N ALA A 19 4.68 10.25 3.16
CA ALA A 19 4.94 9.88 4.55
C ALA A 19 4.31 8.53 4.94
N PRO A 20 3.03 8.23 4.62
CA PRO A 20 2.45 6.90 4.86
C PRO A 20 3.26 5.76 4.21
N LEU A 21 3.65 5.94 2.95
CA LEU A 21 4.47 4.96 2.22
C LEU A 21 5.78 4.66 2.94
N ILE A 22 6.51 5.70 3.37
CA ILE A 22 7.80 5.56 4.07
C ILE A 22 7.61 4.86 5.42
N THR A 23 6.55 5.21 6.16
CA THR A 23 6.30 4.62 7.48
C THR A 23 5.94 3.13 7.41
N ASP A 24 5.05 2.74 6.48
CA ASP A 24 4.65 1.34 6.35
C ASP A 24 5.75 0.49 5.68
N LEU A 25 6.51 1.05 4.72
CA LEU A 25 7.66 0.33 4.14
C LEU A 25 8.74 0.04 5.19
N ARG A 26 9.02 0.97 6.10
CA ARG A 26 9.94 0.72 7.22
C ARG A 26 9.44 -0.36 8.18
N LEU A 27 8.13 -0.47 8.37
CA LEU A 27 7.53 -1.52 9.19
C LEU A 27 7.67 -2.89 8.51
N VAL A 28 7.49 -2.94 7.19
CA VAL A 28 7.61 -4.17 6.38
C VAL A 28 9.07 -4.61 6.24
N ASP A 29 10.02 -3.68 6.18
CA ASP A 29 11.46 -3.95 6.03
C ASP A 29 12.18 -4.22 7.38
N SER A 30 11.45 -4.19 8.51
CA SER A 30 12.08 -4.50 9.79
C SER A 30 12.39 -6.00 9.88
N TYR A 31 13.63 -6.34 10.29
CA TYR A 31 14.11 -7.72 10.46
C TYR A 31 13.31 -8.55 11.49
N GLU A 32 12.38 -7.92 12.23
CA GLU A 32 11.58 -8.56 13.26
C GLU A 32 10.41 -9.38 12.71
N LYS A 33 9.93 -9.11 11.50
CA LYS A 33 8.79 -9.83 10.89
C LYS A 33 9.04 -10.14 9.42
N PRO A 34 8.63 -11.31 8.89
CA PRO A 34 8.77 -11.61 7.47
C PRO A 34 7.94 -10.64 6.62
N ALA A 35 8.61 -9.67 5.98
CA ALA A 35 8.04 -8.63 5.12
C ALA A 35 6.95 -9.14 4.17
N MET A 36 7.20 -10.30 3.54
CA MET A 36 6.33 -10.86 2.49
C MET A 36 4.90 -11.17 2.98
N GLY A 37 4.74 -11.61 4.23
CA GLY A 37 3.42 -11.97 4.77
C GLY A 37 2.54 -10.78 5.14
N PHE A 38 3.10 -9.56 5.16
CA PHE A 38 2.44 -8.34 5.66
C PHE A 38 2.23 -7.27 4.58
N ILE A 39 2.84 -7.44 3.40
CA ILE A 39 2.88 -6.39 2.38
C ILE A 39 1.49 -5.99 1.86
N TYR A 40 0.53 -6.94 1.77
CA TYR A 40 -0.86 -6.64 1.35
C TYR A 40 -1.59 -5.78 2.39
N GLU A 41 -1.51 -6.14 3.67
CA GLU A 41 -2.13 -5.34 4.74
C GLU A 41 -1.44 -3.97 4.87
N GLY A 42 -0.11 -3.94 4.74
CA GLY A 42 0.67 -2.70 4.72
C GLY A 42 0.23 -1.77 3.59
N MET A 43 0.06 -2.30 2.37
CA MET A 43 -0.42 -1.53 1.23
C MET A 43 -1.85 -1.02 1.45
N SER A 44 -2.75 -1.86 1.98
CA SER A 44 -4.11 -1.43 2.33
C SER A 44 -4.09 -0.29 3.37
N SER A 45 -3.27 -0.43 4.42
CA SER A 45 -3.04 0.59 5.46
C SER A 45 -2.56 1.92 4.88
N VAL A 46 -1.58 1.88 3.95
CA VAL A 46 -1.07 3.07 3.26
C VAL A 46 -2.18 3.79 2.49
N LYS A 47 -2.98 3.05 1.70
CA LYS A 47 -4.05 3.65 0.90
C LYS A 47 -5.07 4.37 1.81
N GLU A 48 -5.44 3.78 2.95
CA GLU A 48 -6.35 4.39 3.91
C GLU A 48 -5.75 5.63 4.61
N LYS A 49 -4.48 5.58 5.02
CA LYS A 49 -3.79 6.75 5.60
C LYS A 49 -3.70 7.91 4.61
N ILE A 50 -3.45 7.63 3.33
CA ILE A 50 -3.44 8.66 2.28
C ILE A 50 -4.84 9.28 2.15
N LYS A 51 -5.90 8.47 2.02
CA LYS A 51 -7.28 9.01 1.98
C LYS A 51 -7.56 9.96 3.15
N SER A 52 -7.19 9.54 4.36
CA SER A 52 -7.34 10.33 5.58
C SER A 52 -6.54 11.64 5.55
N ASN A 53 -5.27 11.62 5.12
CA ASN A 53 -4.42 12.83 5.01
C ASN A 53 -4.98 13.90 4.05
N PHE A 54 -5.79 13.48 3.09
CA PHE A 54 -6.50 14.35 2.14
C PHE A 54 -7.96 14.59 2.55
N GLY A 55 -8.31 14.35 3.82
CA GLY A 55 -9.63 14.65 4.39
C GLY A 55 -10.75 13.80 3.80
N ASN A 56 -10.43 12.62 3.27
CA ASN A 56 -11.36 11.74 2.54
C ASN A 56 -12.03 12.41 1.33
N VAL A 57 -11.45 13.50 0.81
CA VAL A 57 -11.94 14.15 -0.41
C VAL A 57 -11.44 13.36 -1.62
N LYS A 58 -12.33 12.56 -2.23
CA LYS A 58 -11.99 11.64 -3.33
C LYS A 58 -11.13 12.28 -4.42
N LYS A 59 -11.54 13.46 -4.93
CA LYS A 59 -10.82 14.20 -5.98
C LYS A 59 -9.37 14.55 -5.62
N SER A 60 -9.05 14.63 -4.33
CA SER A 60 -7.72 15.01 -3.84
C SER A 60 -6.76 13.82 -3.72
N TYR A 61 -7.25 12.62 -3.39
CA TYR A 61 -6.39 11.43 -3.23
C TYR A 61 -6.46 10.45 -4.41
N GLU A 62 -7.54 10.42 -5.19
CA GLU A 62 -7.74 9.43 -6.26
C GLU A 62 -6.60 9.41 -7.29
N PRO A 63 -6.06 10.56 -7.77
CA PRO A 63 -4.89 10.54 -8.66
C PRO A 63 -3.65 9.92 -8.02
N ILE A 64 -3.48 10.09 -6.71
CA ILE A 64 -2.35 9.55 -5.95
C ILE A 64 -2.49 8.03 -5.82
N LEU A 65 -3.68 7.55 -5.45
CA LEU A 65 -3.95 6.12 -5.35
C LEU A 65 -3.76 5.43 -6.70
N LYS A 66 -4.19 6.05 -7.81
CA LYS A 66 -3.97 5.50 -9.14
C LYS A 66 -2.48 5.27 -9.45
N ILE A 67 -1.61 6.23 -9.12
CA ILE A 67 -0.15 6.08 -9.29
C ILE A 67 0.39 4.95 -8.41
N ILE A 68 -0.13 4.79 -7.19
CA ILE A 68 0.26 3.72 -6.28
C ILE A 68 -0.18 2.36 -6.83
N ASP A 69 -1.42 2.25 -7.30
CA ASP A 69 -1.99 1.03 -7.88
C ASP A 69 -1.21 0.59 -9.13
N GLU A 70 -0.93 1.53 -10.05
CA GLU A 70 -0.10 1.25 -11.23
C GLU A 70 1.31 0.71 -10.86
N ARG A 71 1.92 1.27 -9.81
CA ARG A 71 3.23 0.80 -9.31
C ARG A 71 3.13 -0.53 -8.57
N TRP A 72 2.04 -0.75 -7.84
CA TRP A 72 1.77 -1.99 -7.12
C TRP A 72 1.65 -3.15 -8.11
N GLU A 73 0.77 -3.03 -9.10
CA GLU A 73 0.57 -4.03 -10.15
C GLU A 73 1.85 -4.30 -10.96
N GLY A 74 2.63 -3.25 -11.26
CA GLY A 74 3.84 -3.39 -12.08
C GLY A 74 5.06 -4.00 -11.38
N LYS A 75 5.12 -4.00 -10.03
CA LYS A 75 6.35 -4.36 -9.29
C LYS A 75 6.13 -5.29 -8.10
N PHE A 76 5.04 -5.13 -7.36
CA PHE A 76 4.85 -5.74 -6.03
C PHE A 76 3.68 -6.73 -5.97
N HIS A 77 2.69 -6.61 -6.85
CA HIS A 77 1.65 -7.62 -7.03
C HIS A 77 2.26 -8.87 -7.68
N ARG A 78 2.63 -9.85 -6.86
CA ARG A 78 3.17 -11.14 -7.30
C ARG A 78 2.47 -12.28 -6.57
N PRO A 79 2.28 -13.44 -7.24
CA PRO A 79 1.68 -14.61 -6.61
C PRO A 79 2.35 -15.04 -5.32
N LEU A 80 3.68 -14.89 -5.22
CA LEU A 80 4.42 -15.22 -4.00
C LEU A 80 4.03 -14.35 -2.81
N HIS A 81 3.85 -13.03 -3.00
CA HIS A 81 3.42 -12.14 -1.92
C HIS A 81 1.97 -12.40 -1.51
N ALA A 82 1.10 -12.73 -2.47
CA ALA A 82 -0.28 -13.07 -2.19
C ALA A 82 -0.38 -14.37 -1.39
N ALA A 83 0.37 -15.40 -1.79
CA ALA A 83 0.48 -16.66 -1.06
C ALA A 83 1.07 -16.45 0.35
N ALA A 84 2.11 -15.62 0.48
CA ALA A 84 2.70 -15.30 1.77
C ALA A 84 1.71 -14.61 2.71
N TYR A 85 0.90 -13.66 2.22
CA TYR A 85 -0.18 -13.07 3.01
C TYR A 85 -1.24 -14.10 3.38
N TYR A 86 -1.72 -14.87 2.39
CA TYR A 86 -2.80 -15.82 2.58
C TYR A 86 -2.45 -16.90 3.61
N LEU A 87 -1.21 -17.38 3.59
CA LEU A 87 -0.72 -18.43 4.48
C LEU A 87 -0.17 -17.91 5.82
N ASN A 88 -0.13 -16.59 6.03
CA ASN A 88 0.37 -16.01 7.28
C ASN A 88 -0.62 -16.28 8.42
N PRO A 89 -0.29 -17.09 9.45
CA PRO A 89 -1.23 -17.45 10.51
C PRO A 89 -1.73 -16.25 11.31
N HIS A 90 -0.94 -15.16 11.36
CA HIS A 90 -1.35 -13.91 12.00
C HIS A 90 -2.60 -13.32 11.37
N PHE A 91 -2.74 -13.44 10.04
CA PHE A 91 -3.91 -12.96 9.31
C PHE A 91 -4.93 -14.07 9.08
N HIS A 92 -4.48 -15.27 8.71
CA HIS A 92 -5.38 -16.38 8.34
C HIS A 92 -6.27 -16.83 9.51
N CYS A 93 -5.80 -16.68 10.74
CA CYS A 93 -6.57 -17.01 11.95
C CYS A 93 -7.33 -15.79 12.52
N ASP A 94 -7.20 -14.60 11.92
CA ASP A 94 -7.92 -13.40 12.36
C ASP A 94 -9.37 -13.46 11.83
N PRO A 95 -10.39 -13.15 12.66
CA PRO A 95 -11.78 -13.08 12.20
C PRO A 95 -12.02 -12.10 11.05
N ASN A 96 -11.15 -11.10 10.88
CA ASN A 96 -11.20 -10.09 9.83
C ASN A 96 -10.28 -10.43 8.65
N PHE A 97 -9.89 -11.71 8.50
CA PHE A 97 -9.05 -12.15 7.40
C PHE A 97 -9.66 -11.78 6.05
N LYS A 98 -8.89 -11.04 5.23
CA LYS A 98 -9.34 -10.55 3.92
C LYS A 98 -8.92 -11.48 2.78
N GLY A 99 -8.91 -12.79 3.02
CA GLY A 99 -8.42 -13.78 2.05
C GLY A 99 -9.25 -13.87 0.77
N ASP A 100 -10.50 -13.39 0.81
CA ASP A 100 -11.45 -13.31 -0.30
C ASP A 100 -11.35 -12.00 -1.10
N ASN A 101 -10.50 -11.06 -0.68
CA ASN A 101 -10.28 -9.81 -1.38
C ASN A 101 -9.82 -10.07 -2.82
N ALA A 102 -10.46 -9.41 -3.78
CA ALA A 102 -10.16 -9.53 -5.21
C ALA A 102 -8.67 -9.35 -5.53
N ASP A 103 -7.97 -8.41 -4.89
CA ASP A 103 -6.55 -8.16 -5.11
C ASP A 103 -5.69 -9.37 -4.69
N ILE A 104 -6.08 -10.03 -3.59
CA ILE A 104 -5.38 -11.22 -3.04
C ILE A 104 -5.68 -12.44 -3.90
N ILE A 105 -6.94 -12.66 -4.26
CA ILE A 105 -7.36 -13.75 -5.15
C ILE A 105 -6.69 -13.60 -6.53
N GLN A 106 -6.72 -12.40 -7.10
CA GLN A 106 -6.02 -12.10 -8.35
C GLN A 106 -4.52 -12.34 -8.24
N GLY A 107 -3.92 -12.03 -7.08
CA GLY A 107 -2.53 -12.36 -6.79
C GLY A 107 -2.28 -13.87 -6.78
N LEU A 108 -3.09 -14.63 -6.05
CA LEU A 108 -2.96 -16.08 -5.89
C LEU A 108 -3.09 -16.85 -7.21
N TYR A 109 -4.04 -16.45 -8.05
CA TYR A 109 -4.30 -17.08 -9.36
C TYR A 109 -3.60 -16.37 -10.52
N GLY A 110 -2.82 -15.34 -10.25
CA GLY A 110 -2.01 -14.64 -11.24
C GLY A 110 -1.01 -15.60 -11.88
N LYS A 111 -0.86 -15.55 -13.21
CA LYS A 111 0.09 -16.41 -13.94
C LYS A 111 1.49 -16.26 -13.34
N ILE A 112 2.08 -17.37 -12.90
CA ILE A 112 3.49 -17.46 -12.54
C ILE A 112 4.27 -17.40 -13.86
N GLY A 113 4.53 -16.19 -14.35
CA GLY A 113 5.52 -15.96 -15.39
C GLY A 113 6.89 -15.89 -14.73
N PHE A 114 7.72 -16.91 -14.94
CA PHE A 114 9.16 -16.83 -14.70
C PHE A 114 9.82 -15.96 -15.78
#